data_AF-A0A7V9ULV4-F1
#
_entry.id   AF-A0A7V9ULV4-F1
#
_cell.length_a   1.000
_cell.length_b   1.000
_cell.length_c   1.000
_cell.angle_alpha   90.00
_cell.angle_beta   90.00
_cell.angle_gamma   90.00
#
_symmetry.space_group_name_H-M   'P 1'
#
loop_
_entity.id
_entity.type
_entity.pdbx_description
1 polymer ?
#
loop_
_entity_poly.entity_id
_entity_poly.type
_entity_poly.pdbx_seq_one_letter_code
_entity_poly.pdbx_strand_id
1 'polypeptide(L)'
;MIKITERPLSETQLRHLTYESPFFLFKNRREIWQQELDRGIAEILELEVSRAWGANICTCCPNSYLFQVAADNYVFIESWAFTKYATMADEFPRQKIKVERLPLSKKILALNNDGEFMPTEEVQLALTDLPNYGNTECEVFRANQFSEELRSKLRIS
;
A
#
# COMPACT_ATOMS: atom_id res chain seq x y z
N MET A 1 -0.71 0.02 15.26
CA MET A 1 0.18 1.20 15.20
C MET A 1 0.86 1.28 13.81
N ILE A 2 1.30 2.46 13.34
CA ILE A 2 2.23 2.57 12.20
C ILE A 2 3.59 2.99 12.74
N LYS A 3 4.63 2.22 12.44
CA LYS A 3 6.02 2.62 12.66
C LYS A 3 6.70 2.77 11.31
N ILE A 4 7.34 3.92 11.10
CA ILE A 4 8.09 4.23 9.87
C ILE A 4 9.57 4.31 10.24
N THR A 5 10.38 3.51 9.57
CA THR A 5 11.84 3.60 9.64
C THR A 5 12.42 3.73 8.24
N GLU A 6 13.65 4.21 8.13
CA GLU A 6 14.34 4.37 6.84
C GLU A 6 15.56 3.47 6.78
N ARG A 7 15.88 3.01 5.57
CA ARG A 7 17.15 2.35 5.27
C ARG A 7 17.69 2.76 3.90
N PRO A 8 19.01 2.69 3.67
CA PRO A 8 19.56 2.81 2.33
C PRO A 8 19.01 1.72 1.41
N LEU A 9 18.84 2.04 0.13
CA LEU A 9 18.58 1.06 -0.92
C LEU A 9 19.83 0.21 -1.14
N SER A 10 19.62 -1.08 -1.44
CA SER A 10 20.73 -1.95 -1.84
C SER A 10 21.19 -1.60 -3.27
N GLU A 11 22.42 -1.98 -3.61
CA GLU A 11 22.94 -1.79 -4.98
C GLU A 11 22.05 -2.47 -6.03
N THR A 12 21.46 -3.62 -5.69
CA THR A 12 20.51 -4.33 -6.56
C THR A 12 19.22 -3.54 -6.73
N GLN A 13 18.69 -2.93 -5.67
CA GLN A 13 17.49 -2.09 -5.75
C GLN A 13 17.76 -0.83 -6.59
N LEU A 14 18.89 -0.15 -6.36
CA LEU A 14 19.30 1.01 -7.16
C LEU A 14 19.45 0.67 -8.64
N ARG A 15 20.13 -0.44 -8.95
CA ARG A 15 20.23 -0.95 -10.32
C ARG A 15 18.84 -1.21 -10.90
N HIS A 16 17.99 -1.93 -10.19
CA HIS A 16 16.63 -2.24 -10.66
C HIS A 16 15.83 -0.97 -10.94
N LEU A 17 15.85 0.02 -10.05
CA LEU A 17 15.18 1.30 -10.24
C LEU A 17 15.77 2.09 -11.42
N THR A 18 17.07 1.95 -11.70
CA THR A 18 17.69 2.59 -12.87
C THR A 18 17.22 1.97 -14.19
N TYR A 19 16.96 0.65 -14.20
CA TYR A 19 16.48 -0.09 -15.37
C TYR A 19 14.96 -0.06 -15.55
N GLU A 20 14.21 -0.01 -14.46
CA GLU A 20 12.77 0.18 -14.51
C GLU A 20 12.47 1.59 -15.04
N SER A 21 11.89 1.66 -16.23
CA SER A 21 11.37 2.92 -16.74
C SER A 21 10.15 3.33 -15.91
N PRO A 22 10.05 4.59 -15.44
CA PRO A 22 8.83 5.06 -14.81
C PRO A 22 7.70 4.92 -15.86
N PHE A 23 6.69 4.10 -15.58
CA PHE A 23 5.54 3.91 -16.48
C PHE A 23 5.02 5.27 -16.96
N PHE A 24 4.99 5.44 -18.29
CA PHE A 24 5.00 6.72 -19.04
C PHE A 24 3.75 7.62 -18.91
N LEU A 25 2.83 7.38 -17.97
CA LEU A 25 1.48 8.00 -18.02
C LEU A 25 1.31 9.31 -17.23
N PHE A 26 2.34 9.88 -16.56
CA PHE A 26 2.16 11.09 -15.73
C PHE A 26 3.31 12.11 -15.83
N LYS A 27 2.96 13.41 -15.85
CA LYS A 27 3.84 14.56 -16.19
C LYS A 27 5.10 14.73 -15.30
N ASN A 28 5.10 14.31 -14.03
CA ASN A 28 6.19 14.61 -13.09
C ASN A 28 6.95 13.37 -12.58
N ARG A 29 6.67 12.16 -13.10
CA ARG A 29 7.27 10.93 -12.54
C ARG A 29 8.76 10.79 -12.78
N ARG A 30 9.31 11.36 -13.86
CA ARG A 30 10.76 11.30 -14.11
C ARG A 30 11.55 12.09 -13.06
N GLU A 31 11.05 13.26 -12.67
CA GLU A 31 11.66 14.08 -11.62
C GLU A 31 11.57 13.39 -10.26
N ILE A 32 10.39 12.87 -9.91
CA ILE A 32 10.21 12.07 -8.69
C ILE A 32 11.17 10.88 -8.71
N TRP A 33 11.26 10.15 -9.83
CA TRP A 33 12.15 8.99 -9.95
C TRP A 33 13.62 9.35 -9.78
N GLN A 34 14.06 10.46 -10.35
CA GLN A 34 15.42 10.96 -10.14
C GLN A 34 15.65 11.31 -8.67
N GLN A 35 14.70 11.99 -8.02
CA GLN A 35 14.80 12.32 -6.59
C GLN A 35 14.88 11.06 -5.72
N GLU A 36 14.19 9.98 -6.09
CA GLU A 36 14.27 8.70 -5.38
C GLU A 36 15.65 8.06 -5.53
N LEU A 37 16.21 8.06 -6.75
CA LEU A 37 17.57 7.57 -7.02
C LEU A 37 18.63 8.39 -6.28
N ASP A 38 18.49 9.71 -6.26
CA ASP A 38 19.41 10.63 -5.60
C ASP A 38 19.35 10.47 -4.07
N ARG A 39 18.15 10.25 -3.52
CA ARG A 39 17.96 9.97 -2.08
C ARG A 39 18.52 8.61 -1.69
N GLY A 40 18.27 7.58 -2.51
CA GLY A 40 18.80 6.25 -2.28
C GLY A 40 18.27 5.58 -1.00
N ILE A 41 17.04 5.89 -0.57
CA ILE A 41 16.44 5.33 0.66
C ILE A 41 15.11 4.62 0.38
N ALA A 42 14.76 3.68 1.26
CA ALA A 42 13.44 3.08 1.36
C ALA A 42 12.83 3.39 2.73
N GLU A 43 11.52 3.65 2.74
CA GLU A 43 10.68 3.65 3.94
C GLU A 43 10.22 2.22 4.24
N ILE A 44 10.32 1.82 5.50
CA ILE A 44 9.77 0.58 6.03
C ILE A 44 8.59 0.96 6.92
N LEU A 45 7.39 0.52 6.52
CA LEU A 45 6.17 0.65 7.29
C LEU A 45 5.90 -0.68 7.99
N GLU A 46 5.96 -0.69 9.32
CA GLU A 46 5.51 -1.80 10.14
C GLU A 46 4.09 -1.50 10.63
N LEU A 47 3.14 -2.35 10.21
CA LEU A 47 1.70 -2.16 10.40
C LEU A 47 1.15 -3.26 11.30
N GLU A 48 0.40 -2.85 12.32
CA GLU A 48 -0.48 -3.74 13.07
C GLU A 48 -1.92 -3.45 12.66
N VAL A 49 -2.51 -4.39 11.91
CA VAL A 49 -3.83 -4.28 11.31
C VAL A 49 -4.89 -4.66 12.34
N SER A 50 -5.87 -3.78 12.51
CA SER A 50 -7.07 -4.04 13.33
C SER A 50 -8.29 -4.40 12.50
N ARG A 51 -8.40 -3.86 11.28
CA ARG A 51 -9.49 -4.12 10.34
C ARG A 51 -8.98 -4.02 8.90
N ALA A 52 -9.60 -4.73 7.98
CA ALA A 52 -9.23 -4.73 6.57
C ALA A 52 -10.45 -4.69 5.66
N TRP A 53 -10.37 -3.94 4.57
CA TRP A 53 -11.39 -3.87 3.52
C TRP A 53 -10.76 -4.18 2.17
N GLY A 54 -11.41 -5.00 1.35
CA GLY A 54 -11.05 -5.12 -0.06
C GLY A 54 -11.51 -3.88 -0.84
N ALA A 55 -10.65 -3.34 -1.70
CA ALA A 55 -10.97 -2.19 -2.56
C ALA A 55 -10.97 -2.54 -4.06
N ASN A 56 -10.13 -3.49 -4.47
CA ASN A 56 -10.18 -4.09 -5.81
C ASN A 56 -9.66 -5.51 -5.71
N ILE A 57 -10.51 -6.51 -5.95
CA ILE A 57 -10.13 -7.92 -5.91
C ILE A 57 -10.35 -8.49 -7.32
N CYS A 58 -9.27 -8.62 -8.10
CA CYS A 58 -9.27 -9.26 -9.42
C CYS A 58 -8.14 -10.31 -9.52
N THR A 59 -8.36 -11.34 -10.33
CA THR A 59 -7.29 -12.28 -10.74
C THR A 59 -6.37 -11.70 -11.81
N CYS A 60 -6.82 -10.63 -12.47
CA CYS A 60 -6.23 -10.01 -13.65
C CYS A 60 -5.46 -8.71 -13.38
N CYS A 61 -5.57 -8.19 -12.17
CA CYS A 61 -5.01 -6.92 -11.72
C CYS A 61 -4.34 -7.14 -10.35
N PRO A 62 -3.48 -6.21 -9.92
CA PRO A 62 -3.06 -6.17 -8.52
C PRO A 62 -4.30 -6.06 -7.64
N ASN A 63 -4.36 -6.89 -6.59
CA ASN A 63 -5.39 -6.71 -5.57
C ASN A 63 -5.04 -5.52 -4.69
N SER A 64 -6.06 -4.81 -4.23
CA SER A 64 -5.90 -3.68 -3.33
C SER A 64 -6.80 -3.75 -2.11
N TYR A 65 -6.25 -3.28 -1.00
CA TYR A 65 -6.86 -3.30 0.32
C TYR A 65 -6.67 -1.97 1.03
N LEU A 66 -7.61 -1.64 1.90
CA LEU A 66 -7.46 -0.60 2.92
C LEU A 66 -7.33 -1.30 4.28
N PHE A 67 -6.33 -0.91 5.06
CA PHE A 67 -6.09 -1.43 6.40
C PHE A 67 -6.28 -0.33 7.43
N GLN A 68 -7.05 -0.58 8.48
CA GLN A 68 -7.00 0.26 9.67
C GLN A 68 -5.91 -0.28 10.59
N VAL A 69 -5.05 0.62 11.06
CA VAL A 69 -3.86 0.29 11.86
C VAL A 69 -3.81 1.04 13.19
N ALA A 70 -4.55 2.12 13.31
CA ALA A 70 -4.91 2.80 14.54
C ALA A 70 -6.29 3.47 14.33
N ALA A 71 -6.91 3.98 15.39
CA ALA A 71 -8.26 4.57 15.32
C ALA A 71 -8.46 5.49 14.10
N ASP A 72 -7.53 6.43 13.87
CA ASP A 72 -7.63 7.42 12.79
C ASP A 72 -6.65 7.20 11.63
N ASN A 73 -5.89 6.10 11.62
CA ASN A 73 -4.86 5.86 10.61
C ASN A 73 -5.17 4.63 9.77
N TYR A 74 -5.08 4.84 8.46
CA TYR A 74 -5.40 3.86 7.45
C TYR A 74 -4.26 3.74 6.46
N VAL A 75 -4.03 2.54 5.94
CA VAL A 75 -3.02 2.28 4.93
C VAL A 75 -3.65 1.56 3.75
N PHE A 76 -3.62 2.22 2.60
CA PHE A 76 -3.95 1.59 1.34
C PHE A 76 -2.73 0.85 0.80
N ILE A 77 -2.93 -0.37 0.30
CA ILE A 77 -1.89 -1.14 -0.37
C ILE A 77 -2.49 -1.82 -1.60
N GLU A 78 -1.86 -1.66 -2.75
CA GLU A 78 -2.13 -2.35 -4.00
C GLU A 78 -0.90 -3.17 -4.41
N SER A 79 -1.06 -4.48 -4.60
CA SER A 79 0.07 -5.35 -4.91
C SER A 79 -0.34 -6.65 -5.60
N TRP A 80 0.45 -7.07 -6.58
CA TRP A 80 0.38 -8.41 -7.16
C TRP A 80 0.71 -9.53 -6.17
N ALA A 81 1.45 -9.23 -5.10
CA ALA A 81 1.74 -10.20 -4.05
C ALA A 81 0.44 -10.76 -3.45
N PHE A 82 -0.55 -9.90 -3.24
CA PHE A 82 -1.86 -10.27 -2.71
C PHE A 82 -2.65 -11.18 -3.64
N THR A 83 -2.55 -10.97 -4.95
CA THR A 83 -3.17 -11.85 -5.95
C THR A 83 -2.61 -13.27 -5.84
N LYS A 84 -1.30 -13.42 -5.62
CA LYS A 84 -0.67 -14.73 -5.43
C LYS A 84 -1.15 -15.43 -4.16
N TYR A 85 -1.23 -14.72 -3.03
CA TYR A 85 -1.72 -15.32 -1.77
C TYR A 85 -3.16 -15.82 -1.88
N ALA A 86 -4.05 -15.02 -2.48
CA ALA A 86 -5.44 -15.43 -2.72
C ALA A 86 -5.55 -16.71 -3.55
N THR A 87 -4.59 -16.97 -4.45
CA THR A 87 -4.58 -18.19 -5.29
C THR A 87 -3.94 -19.42 -4.62
N MET A 88 -3.11 -19.23 -3.59
CA MET A 88 -2.34 -20.31 -2.96
C MET A 88 -3.01 -20.92 -1.72
N ALA A 89 -4.27 -20.58 -1.45
CA ALA A 89 -4.99 -20.90 -0.21
C ALA A 89 -4.31 -20.37 1.06
N ASP A 90 -3.35 -19.45 0.92
CA ASP A 90 -2.80 -18.70 2.05
C ASP A 90 -3.81 -17.63 2.44
N GLU A 91 -4.27 -17.72 3.69
CA GLU A 91 -5.20 -16.76 4.27
C GLU A 91 -4.53 -15.38 4.37
N PHE A 92 -5.02 -14.43 3.56
CA PHE A 92 -4.60 -13.03 3.51
C PHE A 92 -5.85 -12.13 3.49
N PRO A 93 -5.86 -10.96 4.17
CA PRO A 93 -4.76 -10.30 4.87
C PRO A 93 -4.40 -10.89 6.24
N ARG A 94 -3.24 -10.49 6.78
CA ARG A 94 -2.77 -10.88 8.12
C ARG A 94 -2.63 -9.69 9.07
N GLN A 95 -2.58 -9.97 10.36
CA GLN A 95 -2.53 -8.98 11.44
C GLN A 95 -1.28 -8.09 11.39
N LYS A 96 -0.13 -8.60 10.92
CA LYS A 96 1.11 -7.83 10.79
C LYS A 96 1.51 -7.74 9.33
N ILE A 97 1.68 -6.51 8.84
CA ILE A 97 2.14 -6.25 7.48
C ILE A 97 3.38 -5.36 7.55
N LYS A 98 4.42 -5.75 6.82
CA LYS A 98 5.62 -4.94 6.63
C LYS A 98 5.72 -4.57 5.16
N VAL A 99 5.64 -3.27 4.88
CA VAL A 99 5.80 -2.73 3.53
C VAL A 99 7.10 -1.98 3.46
N GLU A 100 7.93 -2.32 2.48
CA GLU A 100 9.04 -1.49 2.09
C GLU A 100 8.66 -0.73 0.82
N ARG A 101 8.77 0.60 0.84
CA ARG A 101 8.39 1.46 -0.28
C ARG A 101 9.36 2.61 -0.48
N LEU A 102 9.31 3.20 -1.67
CA LEU A 102 9.98 4.46 -1.95
C LEU A 102 9.22 5.66 -1.33
N PRO A 103 9.91 6.64 -0.73
CA PRO A 103 9.28 7.72 0.05
C PRO A 103 8.43 8.71 -0.74
N LEU A 104 8.72 9.00 -2.01
CA LEU A 104 8.01 10.01 -2.80
C LEU A 104 6.98 9.39 -3.73
N SER A 105 7.41 8.40 -4.50
CA SER A 105 6.57 7.67 -5.45
C SER A 105 5.64 6.67 -4.79
N LYS A 106 5.92 6.30 -3.54
CA LYS A 106 5.18 5.30 -2.77
C LYS A 106 5.09 3.93 -3.45
N LYS A 107 6.01 3.64 -4.38
CA LYS A 107 6.17 2.34 -5.04
C LYS A 107 6.65 1.31 -4.02
N ILE A 108 6.04 0.14 -4.01
CA ILE A 108 6.41 -0.97 -3.12
C ILE A 108 7.62 -1.68 -3.69
N LEU A 109 8.64 -1.86 -2.85
CA LEU A 109 9.85 -2.62 -3.14
C LEU A 109 9.75 -4.05 -2.62
N ALA A 110 9.13 -4.22 -1.45
CA ALA A 110 8.90 -5.52 -0.84
C ALA A 110 7.68 -5.48 0.07
N LEU A 111 7.04 -6.63 0.22
CA LEU A 111 5.93 -6.81 1.14
C LEU A 111 6.09 -8.14 1.86
N ASN A 112 5.98 -8.10 3.18
CA ASN A 112 5.92 -9.28 4.04
C ASN A 112 4.67 -9.19 4.92
N ASN A 113 4.11 -10.34 5.26
CA ASN A 113 2.94 -10.45 6.11
C ASN A 113 3.16 -11.60 7.10
N ASP A 114 2.65 -11.42 8.32
CA ASP A 114 2.85 -12.34 9.44
C ASP A 114 1.66 -12.22 10.42
N GLY A 115 1.59 -13.15 11.37
CA GLY A 115 0.53 -13.23 12.37
C GLY A 115 -0.73 -13.92 11.86
N GLU A 116 -1.79 -13.78 12.65
CA GLU A 116 -3.06 -14.43 12.40
C GLU A 116 -3.75 -13.84 11.17
N PHE A 117 -4.58 -14.66 10.52
CA PHE A 117 -5.45 -14.21 9.45
C PHE A 117 -6.42 -13.13 9.98
N MET A 118 -6.58 -12.09 9.17
CA MET A 118 -7.50 -10.99 9.43
C MET A 118 -8.63 -11.05 8.40
N PRO A 119 -9.85 -11.45 8.79
CA PRO A 119 -10.96 -11.47 7.87
C PRO A 119 -11.25 -10.05 7.36
N THR A 120 -11.47 -9.94 6.06
CA THR A 120 -11.93 -8.69 5.46
C THR A 120 -13.35 -8.40 5.88
N GLU A 121 -13.65 -7.13 6.07
CA GLU A 121 -15.01 -6.64 6.26
C GLU A 121 -15.87 -6.97 5.03
N GLU A 122 -17.16 -7.26 5.25
CA GLU A 122 -18.10 -7.62 4.17
C GLU A 122 -18.31 -6.48 3.16
N VAL A 123 -18.09 -5.23 3.59
CA VAL A 123 -18.19 -4.05 2.73
C VAL A 123 -16.96 -3.99 1.83
N GLN A 124 -17.18 -4.19 0.53
CA GLN A 124 -16.17 -3.94 -0.50
C GLN A 124 -16.17 -2.45 -0.87
N LEU A 125 -14.99 -1.84 -0.87
CA LEU A 125 -14.79 -0.46 -1.32
C LEU A 125 -14.59 -0.43 -2.84
N ALA A 126 -14.91 0.70 -3.46
CA ALA A 126 -14.44 1.00 -4.81
C ALA A 126 -13.12 1.78 -4.73
N LEU A 127 -12.21 1.61 -5.69
CA LEU A 127 -10.99 2.44 -5.76
C LEU A 127 -11.31 3.94 -5.82
N THR A 128 -12.41 4.30 -6.46
CA THR A 128 -12.90 5.70 -6.56
C THR A 128 -13.38 6.26 -5.22
N ASP A 129 -13.63 5.42 -4.22
CA ASP A 129 -13.98 5.88 -2.87
C ASP A 129 -12.75 6.47 -2.15
N LEU A 130 -11.55 6.01 -2.50
CA LEU A 130 -10.32 6.35 -1.82
C LEU A 130 -9.74 7.68 -2.34
N PRO A 131 -9.09 8.49 -1.50
CA PRO A 131 -8.38 9.69 -1.92
C PRO A 131 -7.04 9.37 -2.64
N ASN A 132 -6.94 8.18 -3.26
CA ASN A 132 -5.83 7.77 -4.10
C ASN A 132 -6.23 7.93 -5.57
N TYR A 133 -5.63 8.87 -6.28
CA TYR A 133 -5.85 9.09 -7.71
C TYR A 133 -5.16 8.05 -8.62
N GLY A 134 -5.00 6.81 -8.14
CA GLY A 134 -4.33 5.71 -8.85
C GLY A 134 -2.83 5.92 -9.04
N ASN A 135 -2.19 6.73 -8.19
CA ASN A 135 -0.79 7.13 -8.37
C ASN A 135 0.19 6.43 -7.43
N THR A 136 -0.30 5.76 -6.40
CA THR A 136 0.53 5.16 -5.36
C THR A 136 0.13 3.72 -5.12
N GLU A 137 1.12 2.86 -4.93
CA GLU A 137 0.90 1.46 -4.56
C GLU A 137 0.69 1.31 -3.04
N CYS A 138 1.28 2.17 -2.21
CA CYS A 138 1.06 2.18 -0.77
C CYS A 138 0.90 3.59 -0.23
N GLU A 139 -0.26 3.94 0.32
CA GLU A 139 -0.51 5.29 0.86
C GLU A 139 -1.05 5.26 2.28
N VAL A 140 -0.68 6.26 3.09
CA VAL A 140 -1.18 6.43 4.46
C VAL A 140 -2.22 7.56 4.47
N PHE A 141 -3.40 7.24 4.96
CA PHE A 141 -4.49 8.19 5.12
C PHE A 141 -4.84 8.40 6.59
N ARG A 142 -5.31 9.60 6.89
CA ARG A 142 -6.03 9.92 8.11
C ARG A 142 -7.52 9.91 7.85
N ALA A 143 -8.30 9.55 8.87
CA ALA A 143 -9.76 9.49 8.80
C ALA A 143 -10.40 10.79 8.26
N ASN A 144 -9.82 11.95 8.57
CA ASN A 144 -10.31 13.26 8.14
C ASN A 144 -10.07 13.57 6.65
N GLN A 145 -9.33 12.73 5.92
CA GLN A 145 -9.14 12.84 4.48
C GLN A 145 -10.22 12.09 3.69
N PHE A 146 -11.05 11.30 4.37
CA PHE A 146 -12.11 10.53 3.75
C PHE A 146 -13.38 11.37 3.57
N SER A 147 -14.07 11.15 2.45
CA SER A 147 -15.41 11.69 2.22
C SER A 147 -16.38 11.17 3.29
N GLU A 148 -17.48 11.90 3.52
CA GLU A 148 -18.53 11.45 4.45
C GLU A 148 -19.07 10.07 4.08
N GLU A 149 -19.24 9.80 2.78
CA GLU A 149 -19.66 8.49 2.28
C GLU A 149 -18.67 7.39 2.68
N LEU A 150 -17.37 7.60 2.46
CA LEU A 150 -16.35 6.62 2.84
C LEU A 150 -16.30 6.46 4.36
N ARG A 151 -16.37 7.53 5.14
CA ARG A 151 -16.41 7.45 6.62
C ARG A 151 -17.60 6.62 7.11
N SER A 152 -18.77 6.76 6.48
CA SER A 152 -19.95 5.94 6.76
C SER A 152 -19.71 4.47 6.44
N LYS A 153 -19.14 4.14 5.27
CA LYS A 153 -18.77 2.75 4.89
C LYS A 153 -17.79 2.12 5.89
N LEU A 154 -16.83 2.91 6.38
CA LEU A 154 -15.80 2.47 7.32
C LEU A 154 -16.27 2.44 8.79
N ARG A 155 -17.47 2.96 9.08
CA ARG A 155 -18.04 3.14 10.43
C ARG A 155 -17.16 4.02 11.33
N ILE A 156 -16.68 5.12 10.76
CA ILE A 156 -15.89 6.15 11.46
C ILE A 156 -16.87 7.22 11.97
N SER A 157 -16.92 7.41 13.28
CA SER A 157 -17.64 8.52 13.93
C SER A 157 -16.98 9.86 13.63
#